data_AF-A0A960IXI2-F1
#
_entry.id   AF-A0A960IXI2-F1
#
_cell.length_a   1.000
_cell.length_b   1.000
_cell.length_c   1.000
_cell.angle_alpha   90.00
_cell.angle_beta   90.00
_cell.angle_gamma   90.00
#
_symmetry.space_group_name_H-M   'P 1'
#
loop_
_entity.id
_entity.type
_entity.pdbx_description
1 polymer ?
#
loop_
_entity_poly.entity_id
_entity_poly.type
_entity_poly.pdbx_seq_one_letter_code
_entity_poly.pdbx_strand_id
1 'polypeptide(L)' 'MTTVLNGVDELKAKVGEHLGYSEYHEVTQEQVNLFADATGDHQWIHV' A
#
# COMPACT_ATOMS: atom_id res chain seq x y z
N MET A 1 -7.55 14.10 2.16
CA MET A 1 -6.99 14.76 3.36
C MET A 1 -6.42 13.69 4.26
N THR A 2 -5.24 13.92 4.83
CA THR A 2 -4.58 12.96 5.71
C THR A 2 -5.16 13.05 7.12
N THR A 3 -5.56 11.90 7.68
CA THR A 3 -5.94 11.78 9.09
C THR A 3 -4.68 11.47 9.90
N VAL A 4 -4.31 12.34 10.83
CA VAL A 4 -3.18 12.13 11.76
C VAL A 4 -3.72 11.72 13.11
N LEU A 5 -3.22 10.60 13.65
CA LEU A 5 -3.62 10.03 14.93
C LEU A 5 -2.40 9.96 15.86
N ASN A 6 -2.50 10.52 17.05
CA ASN A 6 -1.41 10.63 18.02
C ASN A 6 -1.52 9.53 19.08
N GLY A 7 -1.24 8.31 18.66
CA GLY A 7 -1.15 7.14 19.54
C GLY A 7 -2.34 6.19 19.42
N VAL A 8 -2.25 5.10 20.18
CA VAL A 8 -3.13 3.93 20.01
C VAL A 8 -4.57 4.19 20.41
N ASP A 9 -4.83 5.11 21.34
CA ASP A 9 -6.19 5.36 21.82
C ASP A 9 -7.02 6.15 20.81
N GLU A 10 -6.40 7.09 20.09
CA GLU A 10 -7.04 7.78 18.97
C GLU A 10 -7.35 6.82 17.81
N LEU A 11 -6.47 5.83 17.56
CA LEU A 11 -6.73 4.79 16.57
C LEU A 11 -7.89 3.87 16.96
N LYS A 12 -7.96 3.46 18.23
CA LYS A 12 -9.08 2.64 18.73
C LYS A 12 -10.42 3.37 18.60
N ALA A 13 -10.44 4.68 18.82
CA ALA A 13 -11.64 5.50 18.66
C ALA A 13 -12.18 5.52 17.22
N LYS A 14 -11.34 5.18 16.23
CA LYS A 14 -11.70 5.10 14.80
C LYS A 14 -12.16 3.73 14.32
N VAL A 15 -12.28 2.74 15.21
CA VAL A 15 -12.77 1.41 14.83
C VAL A 15 -14.19 1.51 14.26
N GLY A 16 -14.36 1.01 13.04
CA GLY A 16 -15.63 1.07 12.30
C GLY A 16 -15.80 2.30 11.42
N GLU A 17 -14.90 3.29 11.49
CA GLU A 17 -14.89 4.44 10.58
C GLU A 17 -14.08 4.15 9.31
N HIS A 18 -14.58 4.62 8.15
CA HIS A 18 -13.79 4.63 6.92
C HIS A 18 -12.85 5.85 6.90
N LEU A 19 -11.55 5.62 6.72
CA LEU A 19 -10.51 6.65 6.80
C LEU A 19 -10.16 7.32 5.46
N GLY A 20 -10.90 6.99 4.40
CA GLY A 20 -10.72 7.53 3.06
C GLY A 20 -10.00 6.60 2.10
N TYR A 21 -9.81 7.08 0.87
CA TYR A 21 -9.09 6.41 -0.20
C TYR A 21 -7.74 7.11 -0.44
N SER A 22 -6.76 6.36 -0.93
CA SER A 22 -5.56 6.96 -1.52
C SER A 22 -5.89 7.59 -2.87
N GLU A 23 -4.96 8.38 -3.38
CA GLU A 23 -4.96 8.72 -4.81
C GLU A 23 -4.63 7.47 -5.63
N TYR A 24 -4.87 7.56 -6.95
CA TYR A 24 -4.39 6.54 -7.88
C TYR A 24 -2.86 6.44 -7.81
N HIS A 25 -2.38 5.21 -7.80
CA HIS A 25 -0.95 4.91 -7.84
C HIS A 25 -0.64 4.18 -9.14
N GLU A 26 0.26 4.76 -9.94
CA GLU A 26 0.81 4.08 -11.11
C GLU A 26 1.79 3.00 -10.64
N VAL A 27 1.56 1.77 -11.08
CA VAL A 27 2.48 0.66 -10.87
C VAL A 27 3.39 0.57 -12.08
N THR A 28 4.67 0.85 -11.89
CA THR A 28 5.65 0.83 -12.98
C THR A 28 6.24 -0.56 -13.18
N GLN A 29 6.76 -0.82 -14.38
CA GLN A 29 7.46 -2.07 -14.67
C GLN A 29 8.69 -2.29 -13.77
N GLU A 30 9.37 -1.21 -13.36
CA GLU A 30 10.51 -1.29 -12.43
C GLU A 30 10.09 -1.83 -11.06
N GLN A 31 8.93 -1.40 -10.54
CA GLN A 31 8.40 -1.93 -9.28
C GLN A 31 8.02 -3.41 -9.40
N VAL A 32 7.48 -3.83 -10.55
CA VAL A 32 7.19 -5.25 -10.82
C VAL A 32 8.48 -6.07 -10.85
N ASN A 33 9.52 -5.58 -11.54
CA ASN A 33 10.82 -6.25 -11.62
C ASN A 33 11.46 -6.38 -10.23
N LEU A 34 11.44 -5.31 -9.42
CA LEU A 34 11.96 -5.35 -8.04
C LEU A 34 11.20 -6.33 -7.15
N PHE A 35 9.88 -6.46 -7.34
CA PHE A 35 9.08 -7.44 -6.62
C PHE A 35 9.41 -8.88 -7.05
N ALA A 36 9.61 -9.11 -8.36
CA ALA A 36 10.07 -10.39 -8.89
C ALA A 36 11.44 -10.77 -8.29
N ASP A 37 12.39 -9.84 -8.25
CA ASP A 37 13.70 -10.05 -7.62
C ASP A 37 13.59 -10.39 -6.13
N ALA A 38 12.72 -9.70 -5.40
CA ALA A 38 12.52 -9.90 -3.96
C ALA A 38 11.87 -11.25 -3.62
N THR A 39 11.03 -11.77 -4.51
CA THR A 39 10.24 -12.99 -4.28
C THR A 39 10.75 -14.21 -5.03
N GLY A 40 11.63 -14.01 -6.02
CA GLY A 40 12.07 -15.04 -6.96
C GLY A 40 11.01 -15.43 -8.01
N ASP A 41 9.92 -14.65 -8.15
CA ASP A 41 8.86 -14.90 -9.13
C ASP A 41 9.11 -14.13 -10.43
N HIS A 42 9.96 -14.71 -11.27
CA HIS A 42 10.27 -14.19 -12.61
C HIS A 42 9.44 -14.87 -13.71
N GLN A 43 8.17 -15.19 -13.48
CA GLN A 43 7.31 -15.68 -14.56
C GLN A 43 7.27 -14.68 -15.72
N TRP A 44 7.29 -15.21 -16.96
CA TRP A 44 7.40 -14.42 -18.20
C TRP A 44 6.26 -13.42 -18.44
N ILE A 45 5.15 -13.54 -17.70
CA ILE A 45 4.04 -12.58 -17.77
C ILE A 45 4.33 -11.31 -16.96
N HIS A 46 5.32 -11.35 -16.06
CA HIS A 46 5.66 -10.25 -15.17
C HIS A 46 6.83 -9.40 -15.70
N VAL A 47 7.84 -10.01 -16.33
CA VAL A 47 9.16 -9.41 -16.63
C VAL A 47 9.59 -9.52 -18.10
#